data_AF-D5EAL0-F1
#
_entry.id   AF-D5EAL0-F1
#
_cell.length_a   1.000
_cell.length_b   1.000
_cell.length_c   1.000
_cell.angle_alpha   90.00
_cell.angle_beta   90.00
_cell.angle_gamma   90.00
#
_symmetry.space_group_name_H-M   'P 1'
#
loop_
_entity.id
_entity.type
_entity.pdbx_description
1 polymer ?
#
loop_
_entity_poly.entity_id
_entity_poly.type
_entity_poly.pdbx_seq_one_letter_code
_entity_poly.pdbx_strand_id
1 'polypeptide(L)'
;MDSITGILIGNFEEKDAAREKGLALSRKLVRACRTTTIAIHRKDRDTVEKNILTAHNYLREMNETLGKYPEIYYKGPVGQAQQEYAECIITYSLLCENKSLEELPTPKQMEIEDSAYLNGLAEAGGELRRHVLDLIREDKVAEGEQYLQIMDNIYSFLIMFDYPDVITANLRRHTDVLRSLNEKTRGDLTHALQQYKFQKLMTNSQEIKQI
;
A
#
# COMPACT_ATOMS: atom_id res chain seq x y z
N MET A 1 -36.11 15.97 33.99
CA MET A 1 -34.71 16.04 33.54
C MET A 1 -34.07 14.67 33.50
N ASP A 2 -34.26 13.84 34.52
CA ASP A 2 -33.61 12.51 34.66
C ASP A 2 -33.78 11.58 33.46
N SER A 3 -34.96 11.55 32.81
CA SER A 3 -35.19 10.76 31.59
C SER A 3 -34.37 11.25 30.39
N ILE A 4 -34.17 12.57 30.25
CA ILE A 4 -33.35 13.14 29.16
C ILE A 4 -31.88 12.85 29.44
N THR A 5 -31.44 13.02 30.68
CA THR A 5 -30.06 12.71 31.11
C THR A 5 -29.71 11.25 30.84
N GLY A 6 -30.59 10.30 31.21
CA GLY A 6 -30.35 8.87 30.96
C GLY A 6 -30.22 8.52 29.48
N ILE A 7 -31.08 9.09 28.62
CA ILE A 7 -31.01 8.89 27.17
C ILE A 7 -29.70 9.44 26.60
N LEU A 8 -29.31 10.66 27.01
CA LEU A 8 -28.09 11.29 26.51
C LEU A 8 -26.83 10.54 26.95
N ILE A 9 -26.76 10.09 28.20
CA ILE A 9 -25.64 9.29 28.70
C ILE A 9 -25.54 7.98 27.92
N GLY A 10 -26.64 7.23 27.78
CA GLY A 10 -26.65 5.97 27.04
C GLY A 10 -26.18 6.12 25.59
N ASN A 11 -26.61 7.18 24.90
CA ASN A 11 -26.14 7.48 23.54
C ASN A 11 -24.64 7.76 23.46
N PHE A 12 -24.06 8.42 24.47
CA PHE A 12 -22.62 8.68 24.51
C PHE A 12 -21.81 7.45 24.90
N GLU A 13 -22.30 6.61 25.81
CA GLU A 13 -21.68 5.34 26.17
C GLU A 13 -21.62 4.39 24.97
N GLU A 14 -22.69 4.32 24.18
CA GLU A 14 -22.73 3.52 22.95
C GLU A 14 -21.68 3.98 21.93
N LYS A 15 -21.56 5.29 21.72
CA LYS A 15 -20.55 5.89 20.84
C LYS A 15 -19.13 5.65 21.32
N ASP A 16 -18.88 5.79 22.61
CA ASP A 16 -17.55 5.56 23.19
C ASP A 16 -17.14 4.08 23.09
N ALA A 17 -18.07 3.16 23.36
CA ALA A 17 -17.85 1.73 23.16
C ALA A 17 -17.53 1.39 21.70
N ALA A 18 -18.27 1.97 20.75
CA ALA A 18 -18.00 1.80 19.31
C ALA A 18 -16.62 2.36 18.93
N ARG A 19 -16.25 3.53 19.46
CA ARG A 19 -14.94 4.16 19.23
C ARG A 19 -13.79 3.28 19.72
N GLU A 20 -13.85 2.77 20.95
CA GLU A 20 -12.81 1.91 21.51
C GLU A 20 -12.68 0.59 20.74
N LYS A 21 -13.82 -0.03 20.38
CA LYS A 21 -13.83 -1.22 19.53
C LYS A 21 -13.20 -0.94 18.16
N GLY A 22 -13.58 0.16 17.52
CA GLY A 22 -13.05 0.59 16.23
C GLY A 22 -11.53 0.86 16.27
N LEU A 23 -11.03 1.50 17.33
CA LEU A 23 -9.60 1.72 17.54
C LEU A 23 -8.83 0.41 17.69
N ALA A 24 -9.38 -0.55 18.43
CA ALA A 24 -8.77 -1.87 18.58
C ALA A 24 -8.71 -2.63 17.25
N LEU A 25 -9.78 -2.56 16.43
CA LEU A 25 -9.84 -3.17 15.10
C LEU A 25 -8.86 -2.51 14.13
N SER A 26 -8.81 -1.17 14.08
CA SER A 26 -7.83 -0.42 13.28
C SER A 26 -6.39 -0.87 13.57
N ARG A 27 -6.00 -1.00 14.84
CA ARG A 27 -4.66 -1.50 15.21
C ARG A 27 -4.42 -2.95 14.80
N LYS A 28 -5.45 -3.80 14.83
CA LYS A 28 -5.36 -5.19 14.35
C LYS A 28 -5.18 -5.24 12.83
N LEU A 29 -5.94 -4.43 12.10
CA LEU A 29 -5.85 -4.28 10.65
C LEU A 29 -4.45 -3.85 10.23
N VAL A 30 -3.96 -2.72 10.75
CA VAL A 30 -2.61 -2.19 10.53
C VAL A 30 -1.52 -3.25 10.78
N ARG A 31 -1.61 -3.98 11.90
CA ARG A 31 -0.66 -5.05 12.19
C ARG A 31 -0.73 -6.18 11.17
N ALA A 32 -1.92 -6.62 10.78
CA ALA A 32 -2.09 -7.65 9.77
C ALA A 32 -1.49 -7.21 8.43
N CYS A 33 -1.80 -5.99 7.97
CA CYS A 33 -1.24 -5.40 6.75
C CYS A 33 0.30 -5.37 6.79
N ARG A 34 0.88 -4.85 7.88
CA ARG A 34 2.33 -4.80 8.05
C ARG A 34 2.97 -6.19 8.01
N THR A 35 2.39 -7.18 8.69
CA THR A 35 2.91 -8.56 8.66
C THR A 35 2.81 -9.15 7.26
N THR A 36 1.71 -8.91 6.54
CA THR A 36 1.54 -9.33 5.15
C THR A 36 2.58 -8.71 4.22
N THR A 37 2.77 -7.38 4.26
CA THR A 37 3.76 -6.70 3.41
C THR A 37 5.17 -7.24 3.64
N ILE A 38 5.54 -7.51 4.91
CA ILE A 38 6.82 -8.17 5.23
C ILE A 38 6.89 -9.58 4.62
N ALA A 39 5.80 -10.34 4.68
CA ALA A 39 5.73 -11.70 4.14
C ALA A 39 5.78 -11.73 2.60
N ILE A 40 5.17 -10.76 1.91
CA ILE A 40 5.24 -10.57 0.45
C ILE A 40 6.71 -10.52 0.00
N HIS A 41 7.50 -9.62 0.58
CA HIS A 41 8.93 -9.48 0.23
C HIS A 41 9.78 -10.68 0.63
N ARG A 42 9.36 -11.44 1.64
CA ARG A 42 10.00 -12.70 2.04
C ARG A 42 9.55 -13.91 1.22
N LYS A 43 8.63 -13.72 0.27
CA LYS A 43 8.04 -14.79 -0.55
C LYS A 43 7.34 -15.87 0.30
N ASP A 44 6.86 -15.50 1.49
CA ASP A 44 6.13 -16.38 2.42
C ASP A 44 4.63 -16.39 2.10
N ARG A 45 4.22 -17.28 1.20
CA ARG A 45 2.86 -17.33 0.66
C ARG A 45 1.81 -17.70 1.71
N ASP A 46 2.11 -18.65 2.58
CA ASP A 46 1.17 -19.13 3.61
C ASP A 46 0.78 -17.99 4.56
N THR A 47 1.77 -17.19 4.98
CA THR A 47 1.53 -16.02 5.83
C THR A 47 0.73 -14.94 5.09
N VAL A 48 1.02 -14.70 3.80
CA VAL A 48 0.30 -13.72 2.98
C VAL A 48 -1.17 -14.10 2.85
N GLU A 49 -1.49 -15.30 2.38
CA GLU A 49 -2.88 -15.73 2.15
C GLU A 49 -3.72 -15.68 3.44
N LYS A 50 -3.15 -16.15 4.55
CA LYS A 50 -3.81 -16.11 5.86
C LYS A 50 -4.09 -14.68 6.33
N ASN A 51 -3.11 -13.78 6.18
CA ASN A 51 -3.23 -12.43 6.74
C ASN A 51 -4.05 -11.50 5.85
N ILE A 52 -4.09 -11.70 4.52
CA ILE A 52 -4.99 -10.95 3.63
C ILE A 52 -6.45 -11.17 4.03
N LEU A 53 -6.86 -12.44 4.25
CA LEU A 53 -8.21 -12.76 4.70
C LEU A 53 -8.49 -12.15 6.09
N THR A 54 -7.51 -12.24 6.99
CA THR A 54 -7.62 -11.68 8.34
C THR A 54 -7.78 -10.16 8.32
N ALA A 55 -7.00 -9.46 7.49
CA ALA A 55 -7.08 -8.01 7.31
C ALA A 55 -8.45 -7.61 6.75
N HIS A 56 -8.95 -8.32 5.73
CA HIS A 56 -10.27 -8.07 5.18
C HIS A 56 -11.39 -8.19 6.24
N ASN A 57 -11.33 -9.22 7.10
CA ASN A 57 -12.30 -9.39 8.17
C ASN A 57 -12.25 -8.25 9.21
N TYR A 58 -11.05 -7.80 9.59
CA TYR A 58 -10.91 -6.66 10.50
C TYR A 58 -11.41 -5.35 9.90
N LEU A 59 -11.17 -5.13 8.60
CA LEU A 59 -11.68 -3.97 7.89
C LEU A 59 -13.21 -3.96 7.89
N ARG A 60 -13.84 -5.07 7.48
CA ARG A 60 -15.30 -5.18 7.45
C ARG A 60 -15.91 -4.93 8.83
N GLU A 61 -15.39 -5.59 9.86
CA GLU A 61 -15.89 -5.41 11.23
C GLU A 61 -15.71 -3.95 11.71
N MET A 62 -14.60 -3.31 11.33
CA MET A 62 -14.35 -1.90 11.65
C MET A 62 -15.37 -0.98 10.97
N ASN A 63 -15.60 -1.18 9.67
CA ASN A 63 -16.56 -0.40 8.88
C ASN A 63 -18.00 -0.59 9.41
N GLU A 64 -18.40 -1.82 9.73
CA GLU A 64 -19.73 -2.10 10.30
C GLU A 64 -19.91 -1.49 11.69
N THR A 65 -18.87 -1.54 12.53
CA THR A 65 -18.89 -0.99 13.90
C THR A 65 -19.01 0.54 13.87
N LEU A 66 -18.26 1.20 12.98
CA LEU A 66 -18.13 2.65 12.97
C LEU A 66 -19.05 3.35 11.97
N GLY A 67 -19.57 2.66 10.96
CA GLY A 67 -20.40 3.25 9.89
C GLY A 67 -21.71 3.86 10.40
N LYS A 68 -22.17 3.47 11.60
CA LYS A 68 -23.34 4.08 12.27
C LYS A 68 -23.01 5.42 12.94
N TYR A 69 -21.74 5.77 13.09
CA TYR A 69 -21.27 6.95 13.80
C TYR A 69 -20.28 7.74 12.92
N PRO A 70 -20.77 8.50 11.92
CA PRO A 70 -19.94 9.24 10.95
C PRO A 70 -18.90 10.16 11.61
N GLU A 71 -19.24 10.77 12.74
CA GLU A 71 -18.34 11.65 13.48
C GLU A 71 -17.12 10.94 14.07
N ILE A 72 -17.21 9.63 14.28
CA ILE A 72 -16.10 8.77 14.71
C ILE A 72 -15.42 8.15 13.49
N TYR A 73 -16.20 7.68 12.51
CA TYR A 73 -15.68 7.03 11.31
C TYR A 73 -14.72 7.96 10.54
N TYR A 74 -15.13 9.19 10.24
CA TYR A 74 -14.32 10.11 9.41
C TYR A 74 -13.24 10.87 10.17
N LYS A 75 -13.35 11.01 11.50
CA LYS A 75 -12.34 11.71 12.34
C LYS A 75 -11.43 10.76 13.11
N GLY A 76 -11.74 9.46 13.08
CA GLY A 76 -11.04 8.42 13.83
C GLY A 76 -9.90 7.76 13.05
N PRO A 77 -9.38 6.63 13.55
CA PRO A 77 -8.22 5.95 12.97
C PRO A 77 -8.55 5.13 11.70
N VAL A 78 -9.75 5.30 11.14
CA VAL A 78 -10.27 4.51 10.01
C VAL A 78 -9.51 4.84 8.73
N GLY A 79 -9.39 6.12 8.37
CA GLY A 79 -8.77 6.53 7.11
C GLY A 79 -7.33 6.02 6.98
N GLN A 80 -6.53 6.15 8.04
CA GLN A 80 -5.16 5.62 8.06
C GLN A 80 -5.13 4.09 7.94
N ALA A 81 -6.00 3.37 8.66
CA ALA A 81 -6.02 1.91 8.59
C ALA A 81 -6.50 1.39 7.22
N GLN A 82 -7.43 2.10 6.58
CA GLN A 82 -7.88 1.83 5.21
C GLN A 82 -6.77 2.11 4.20
N GLN A 83 -5.98 3.18 4.39
CA GLN A 83 -4.82 3.48 3.56
C GLN A 83 -3.77 2.36 3.64
N GLU A 84 -3.41 1.91 4.84
CA GLU A 84 -2.47 0.80 5.01
C GLU A 84 -3.02 -0.53 4.44
N TYR A 85 -4.33 -0.75 4.53
CA TYR A 85 -4.98 -1.87 3.86
C TYR A 85 -4.89 -1.76 2.34
N ALA A 86 -5.13 -0.56 1.79
CA ALA A 86 -5.02 -0.31 0.36
C ALA A 86 -3.61 -0.59 -0.16
N GLU A 87 -2.58 -0.03 0.49
CA GLU A 87 -1.17 -0.28 0.18
C GLU A 87 -0.87 -1.79 0.15
N CYS A 88 -1.29 -2.51 1.20
CA CYS A 88 -1.04 -3.93 1.35
C CYS A 88 -1.67 -4.77 0.22
N ILE A 89 -2.95 -4.53 -0.08
CA ILE A 89 -3.71 -5.29 -1.08
C ILE A 89 -3.23 -4.97 -2.51
N ILE A 90 -2.92 -3.70 -2.79
CA ILE A 90 -2.37 -3.28 -4.08
C ILE A 90 -0.98 -3.91 -4.28
N THR A 91 -0.12 -3.86 -3.26
CA THR A 91 1.20 -4.49 -3.30
C THR A 91 1.09 -5.99 -3.53
N TYR A 92 0.19 -6.67 -2.83
CA TYR A 92 -0.10 -8.09 -3.05
C TYR A 92 -0.56 -8.39 -4.48
N SER A 93 -1.49 -7.59 -4.99
CA SER A 93 -2.03 -7.75 -6.35
C SER A 93 -0.93 -7.62 -7.41
N LEU A 94 -0.05 -6.63 -7.27
CA LEU A 94 1.02 -6.36 -8.23
C LEU A 94 2.17 -7.38 -8.13
N LEU A 95 2.60 -7.74 -6.92
CA LEU A 95 3.82 -8.53 -6.71
C LEU A 95 3.58 -10.04 -6.57
N CYS A 96 2.41 -10.46 -6.10
CA CYS A 96 2.10 -11.87 -5.87
C CYS A 96 1.12 -12.42 -6.91
N GLU A 97 0.13 -11.64 -7.31
CA GLU A 97 -0.87 -12.05 -8.32
C GLU A 97 -0.47 -11.65 -9.75
N ASN A 98 0.56 -10.81 -9.91
CA ASN A 98 1.04 -10.27 -11.19
C ASN A 98 -0.07 -9.53 -11.98
N LYS A 99 -0.98 -8.86 -11.28
CA LYS A 99 -2.05 -8.06 -11.89
C LYS A 99 -1.50 -6.78 -12.51
N SER A 100 -2.15 -6.29 -13.56
CA SER A 100 -1.93 -4.94 -14.07
C SER A 100 -2.67 -3.89 -13.22
N LEU A 101 -2.40 -2.60 -13.46
CA LEU A 101 -3.09 -1.51 -12.74
C LEU A 101 -4.60 -1.50 -13.03
N GLU A 102 -5.01 -1.93 -14.21
CA GLU A 102 -6.42 -2.03 -14.63
C GLU A 102 -7.18 -3.17 -13.96
N GLU A 103 -6.46 -4.19 -13.48
CA GLU A 103 -7.01 -5.36 -12.78
C GLU A 103 -7.04 -5.19 -11.25
N LEU A 104 -6.54 -4.06 -10.75
CA LEU A 104 -6.57 -3.77 -9.32
C LEU A 104 -8.02 -3.65 -8.80
N PRO A 105 -8.29 -4.14 -7.59
CA PRO A 105 -9.60 -3.99 -6.98
C PRO A 105 -9.92 -2.50 -6.77
N THR A 106 -11.11 -2.08 -7.17
CA THR A 106 -11.60 -0.71 -6.97
C THR A 106 -11.81 -0.38 -5.48
N PRO A 107 -11.81 0.91 -5.07
CA PRO A 107 -12.10 1.31 -3.69
C PRO A 107 -13.39 0.68 -3.15
N LYS A 108 -14.42 0.61 -4.02
CA LYS A 108 -15.70 -0.03 -3.71
C LYS A 108 -15.59 -1.52 -3.46
N GLN A 109 -14.81 -2.26 -4.26
CA GLN A 109 -14.58 -3.69 -4.04
C GLN A 109 -13.77 -3.95 -2.76
N MET A 110 -12.92 -3.00 -2.38
CA MET A 110 -12.13 -3.04 -1.16
C MET A 110 -12.89 -2.56 0.09
N GLU A 111 -14.08 -1.99 -0.06
CA GLU A 111 -14.87 -1.39 1.02
C GLU A 111 -14.10 -0.27 1.76
N ILE A 112 -13.40 0.59 1.03
CA ILE A 112 -12.64 1.72 1.59
C ILE A 112 -13.00 3.05 0.92
N GLU A 113 -12.62 4.16 1.56
CA GLU A 113 -12.78 5.49 0.98
C GLU A 113 -11.82 5.73 -0.20
N ASP A 114 -12.25 6.56 -1.15
CA ASP A 114 -11.47 6.89 -2.35
C ASP A 114 -10.12 7.52 -2.01
N SER A 115 -10.09 8.41 -1.00
CA SER A 115 -8.85 9.05 -0.56
C SER A 115 -7.88 8.04 0.06
N ALA A 116 -8.37 7.06 0.83
CA ALA A 116 -7.54 6.00 1.38
C ALA A 116 -6.95 5.12 0.28
N TYR A 117 -7.72 4.81 -0.76
CA TYR A 117 -7.23 4.07 -1.93
C TYR A 117 -6.13 4.82 -2.67
N LEU A 118 -6.33 6.12 -2.97
CA LEU A 118 -5.33 6.93 -3.69
C LEU A 118 -4.01 7.04 -2.91
N ASN A 119 -4.08 7.27 -1.59
CA ASN A 119 -2.89 7.35 -0.76
C ASN A 119 -2.20 5.99 -0.61
N GLY A 120 -2.95 4.90 -0.46
CA GLY A 120 -2.39 3.55 -0.42
C GLY A 120 -1.74 3.13 -1.73
N LEU A 121 -2.31 3.54 -2.88
CA LEU A 121 -1.70 3.34 -4.19
C LEU A 121 -0.37 4.10 -4.32
N ALA A 122 -0.29 5.32 -3.78
CA ALA A 122 0.95 6.09 -3.73
C ALA A 122 2.03 5.40 -2.88
N GLU A 123 1.66 4.88 -1.71
CA GLU A 123 2.58 4.17 -0.81
C GLU A 123 3.01 2.80 -1.35
N ALA A 124 2.14 2.11 -2.09
CA ALA A 124 2.49 0.86 -2.76
C ALA A 124 3.66 1.03 -3.74
N GLY A 125 3.83 2.22 -4.34
CA GLY A 125 5.02 2.53 -5.15
C GLY A 125 6.33 2.46 -4.37
N GLY A 126 6.31 2.70 -3.05
CA GLY A 126 7.44 2.46 -2.16
C GLY A 126 7.78 0.99 -2.00
N GLU A 127 6.77 0.13 -1.88
CA GLU A 127 6.95 -1.33 -1.83
C GLU A 127 7.41 -1.89 -3.19
N LEU A 128 6.97 -1.32 -4.32
CA LEU A 128 7.51 -1.64 -5.64
C LEU A 128 8.99 -1.27 -5.75
N ARG A 129 9.41 -0.10 -5.25
CA ARG A 129 10.83 0.26 -5.19
C ARG A 129 11.63 -0.76 -4.39
N ARG A 130 11.12 -1.17 -3.22
CA ARG A 130 11.78 -2.19 -2.41
C ARG A 130 11.96 -3.49 -3.19
N HIS A 131 10.92 -3.92 -3.90
CA HIS A 131 10.99 -5.10 -4.75
C HIS A 131 12.06 -4.96 -5.86
N VAL A 132 12.14 -3.79 -6.52
CA VAL A 132 13.18 -3.51 -7.52
C VAL A 132 14.58 -3.62 -6.91
N LEU A 133 14.80 -3.07 -5.71
CA LEU A 133 16.08 -3.18 -5.04
C LEU A 133 16.44 -4.63 -4.68
N ASP A 134 15.46 -5.44 -4.28
CA ASP A 134 15.68 -6.87 -4.04
C ASP A 134 16.00 -7.63 -5.35
N LEU A 135 15.36 -7.30 -6.48
CA LEU A 135 15.73 -7.86 -7.79
C LEU A 135 17.15 -7.50 -8.21
N ILE A 136 17.57 -6.25 -7.98
CA ILE A 136 18.96 -5.82 -8.24
C ILE A 136 19.94 -6.67 -7.40
N ARG A 137 19.62 -6.94 -6.13
CA ARG A 137 20.45 -7.78 -5.24
C ARG A 137 20.46 -9.25 -5.64
N GLU A 138 19.42 -9.73 -6.32
CA GLU A 138 19.32 -11.08 -6.89
C GLU A 138 19.93 -11.18 -8.31
N ASP A 139 20.63 -10.14 -8.80
CA ASP A 139 21.18 -10.03 -10.17
C ASP A 139 20.12 -10.10 -11.29
N LYS A 140 18.84 -9.87 -10.95
CA LYS A 140 17.68 -9.85 -11.86
C LYS A 140 17.33 -8.45 -12.33
N VAL A 141 18.35 -7.65 -12.65
CA VAL A 141 18.20 -6.21 -12.89
C VAL A 141 17.18 -5.90 -13.99
N ALA A 142 17.17 -6.67 -15.08
CA ALA A 142 16.25 -6.47 -16.19
C ALA A 142 14.77 -6.63 -15.80
N GLU A 143 14.46 -7.47 -14.81
CA GLU A 143 13.09 -7.64 -14.31
C GLU A 143 12.61 -6.40 -13.55
N GLY A 144 13.51 -5.56 -13.02
CA GLY A 144 13.15 -4.36 -12.28
C GLY A 144 12.53 -3.24 -13.13
N GLU A 145 12.84 -3.19 -14.44
CA GLU A 145 12.31 -2.17 -15.37
C GLU A 145 10.78 -2.18 -15.44
N GLN A 146 10.16 -3.37 -15.40
CA GLN A 146 8.69 -3.48 -15.45
C GLN A 146 8.04 -2.81 -14.23
N TYR A 147 8.64 -2.94 -13.04
CA TYR A 147 8.12 -2.36 -11.82
C TYR A 147 8.37 -0.86 -11.75
N LEU A 148 9.50 -0.37 -12.29
CA LEU A 148 9.72 1.07 -12.49
C LEU A 148 8.63 1.66 -13.40
N GLN A 149 8.28 0.98 -14.49
CA GLN A 149 7.20 1.43 -15.38
C GLN A 149 5.85 1.46 -14.66
N ILE A 150 5.54 0.46 -13.83
CA ILE A 150 4.32 0.47 -13.01
C ILE A 150 4.34 1.68 -12.05
N MET A 151 5.46 1.94 -11.37
CA MET A 151 5.60 3.11 -10.49
C MET A 151 5.40 4.44 -11.24
N ASP A 152 5.91 4.57 -12.46
CA ASP A 152 5.70 5.75 -13.30
C ASP A 152 4.23 5.90 -13.71
N ASN A 153 3.56 4.80 -14.06
CA ASN A 153 2.14 4.81 -14.39
C ASN A 153 1.27 5.20 -13.18
N ILE A 154 1.61 4.70 -11.97
CA ILE A 154 0.96 5.11 -10.73
C ILE A 154 1.13 6.62 -10.52
N TYR A 155 2.35 7.14 -10.65
CA TYR A 155 2.60 8.58 -10.51
C TYR A 155 1.78 9.40 -11.53
N SER A 156 1.78 9.01 -12.80
CA SER A 156 0.98 9.66 -13.85
C SER A 156 -0.52 9.62 -13.58
N PHE A 157 -1.01 8.54 -12.96
CA PHE A 157 -2.41 8.45 -12.55
C PHE A 157 -2.71 9.42 -11.39
N LEU A 158 -1.87 9.46 -10.37
CA LEU A 158 -2.10 10.25 -9.16
C LEU A 158 -2.04 11.77 -9.41
N ILE A 159 -1.21 12.25 -10.35
CA ILE A 159 -1.15 13.69 -10.67
C ILE A 159 -2.42 14.23 -11.34
N MET A 160 -3.33 13.36 -11.80
CA MET A 160 -4.62 13.80 -12.33
C MET A 160 -5.59 14.29 -11.23
N PHE A 161 -5.31 13.96 -9.96
CA PHE A 161 -6.18 14.29 -8.82
C PHE A 161 -5.77 15.61 -8.16
N ASP A 162 -5.89 16.73 -8.87
CA ASP A 162 -5.61 18.07 -8.33
C ASP A 162 -6.82 18.63 -7.55
N TYR A 163 -7.02 18.10 -6.35
CA TYR A 163 -8.07 18.53 -5.42
C TYR A 163 -7.47 18.95 -4.06
N PRO A 164 -8.16 19.81 -3.29
CA PRO A 164 -7.71 20.21 -1.96
C PRO A 164 -7.51 19.02 -1.00
N ASP A 165 -6.53 19.15 -0.09
CA ASP A 165 -6.15 18.08 0.86
C ASP A 165 -7.30 17.60 1.76
N VAL A 166 -8.31 18.44 2.00
CA VAL A 166 -9.51 18.05 2.76
C VAL A 166 -10.33 16.95 2.06
N ILE A 167 -10.21 16.84 0.72
CA ILE A 167 -10.87 15.80 -0.09
C ILE A 167 -9.94 14.59 -0.25
N THR A 168 -8.66 14.83 -0.54
CA THR A 168 -7.70 13.79 -0.95
C THR A 168 -6.85 13.25 0.21
N ALA A 169 -7.03 13.75 1.42
CA ALA A 169 -6.27 13.35 2.61
C ALA A 169 -4.74 13.46 2.43
N ASN A 170 -4.25 14.64 2.01
CA ASN A 170 -2.83 14.94 1.78
C ASN A 170 -2.15 14.16 0.64
N LEU A 171 -2.91 13.73 -0.37
CA LEU A 171 -2.39 12.96 -1.51
C LEU A 171 -1.17 13.62 -2.17
N ARG A 172 -1.15 14.96 -2.31
CA ARG A 172 -0.04 15.69 -2.93
C ARG A 172 1.32 15.32 -2.32
N ARG A 173 1.37 15.20 -0.98
CA ARG A 173 2.59 14.83 -0.26
C ARG A 173 3.04 13.41 -0.62
N HIS A 174 2.12 12.46 -0.67
CA HIS A 174 2.46 11.07 -1.02
C HIS A 174 2.89 10.97 -2.49
N THR A 175 2.23 11.68 -3.40
CA THR A 175 2.61 11.76 -4.82
C THR A 175 4.01 12.37 -5.01
N ASP A 176 4.37 13.40 -4.25
CA ASP A 176 5.71 14.00 -4.28
C ASP A 176 6.80 13.03 -3.77
N VAL A 177 6.49 12.27 -2.72
CA VAL A 177 7.38 11.20 -2.23
C VAL A 177 7.56 10.14 -3.31
N LEU A 178 6.47 9.67 -3.92
CA LEU A 178 6.52 8.68 -5.00
C LEU A 178 7.39 9.17 -6.17
N ARG A 179 7.24 10.42 -6.60
CA ARG A 179 8.11 11.01 -7.64
C ARG A 179 9.60 10.88 -7.30
N SER A 180 9.98 11.21 -6.07
CA SER A 180 11.37 11.07 -5.62
C SER A 180 11.83 9.60 -5.63
N LEU A 181 10.95 8.67 -5.29
CA LEU A 181 11.25 7.24 -5.35
C LEU A 181 11.44 6.76 -6.80
N ASN A 182 10.59 7.18 -7.74
CA ASN A 182 10.75 6.87 -9.16
C ASN A 182 12.10 7.36 -9.72
N GLU A 183 12.45 8.62 -9.44
CA GLU A 183 13.74 9.21 -9.84
C GLU A 183 14.93 8.40 -9.32
N LYS A 184 14.91 8.03 -8.02
CA LYS A 184 15.96 7.20 -7.41
C LYS A 184 15.99 5.81 -8.02
N THR A 185 14.84 5.17 -8.21
CA THR A 185 14.76 3.78 -8.73
C THR A 185 15.31 3.72 -10.15
N ARG A 186 15.01 4.72 -10.97
CA ARG A 186 15.58 4.86 -12.32
C ARG A 186 17.10 4.99 -12.29
N GLY A 187 17.64 5.79 -11.38
CA GLY A 187 19.09 5.92 -11.19
C GLY A 187 19.74 4.58 -10.78
N ASP A 188 19.16 3.91 -9.79
CA ASP A 188 19.64 2.62 -9.28
C ASP A 188 19.65 1.54 -10.38
N LEU A 189 18.55 1.42 -11.14
CA LEU A 189 18.44 0.48 -12.27
C LEU A 189 19.43 0.81 -13.39
N THR A 190 19.57 2.09 -13.75
CA THR A 190 20.52 2.51 -14.79
C THR A 190 21.95 2.10 -14.43
N HIS A 191 22.37 2.35 -13.19
CA HIS A 191 23.70 1.97 -12.71
C HIS A 191 23.87 0.45 -12.69
N ALA A 192 22.89 -0.29 -12.15
CA ALA A 192 22.94 -1.74 -12.09
C ALA A 192 23.01 -2.39 -13.49
N LEU A 193 22.24 -1.88 -14.46
CA LEU A 193 22.26 -2.37 -15.84
C LEU A 193 23.59 -2.11 -16.54
N GLN A 194 24.18 -0.93 -16.33
CA GLN A 194 25.50 -0.63 -16.87
C GLN A 194 26.55 -1.56 -16.27
N GLN A 195 26.55 -1.73 -14.95
CA GLN A 195 27.48 -2.64 -14.27
C GLN A 195 27.35 -4.08 -14.77
N TYR A 196 26.12 -4.58 -14.92
CA TYR A 196 25.85 -5.92 -15.47
C TYR A 196 26.39 -6.06 -16.91
N LYS A 197 26.16 -5.06 -17.78
CA LYS A 197 26.70 -5.06 -19.15
C LYS A 197 28.24 -5.07 -19.16
N PHE A 198 28.87 -4.28 -18.28
CA PHE A 198 30.34 -4.26 -18.16
C PHE A 198 30.90 -5.60 -17.71
N GLN A 199 30.31 -6.24 -16.69
CA GLN A 199 30.73 -7.56 -16.23
C GLN A 199 30.65 -8.60 -17.36
N LYS A 200 29.54 -8.62 -18.11
CA LYS A 200 29.36 -9.54 -19.24
C LYS A 200 30.42 -9.35 -20.33
N LEU A 201 30.78 -8.10 -20.66
CA LEU A 201 31.86 -7.80 -21.62
C LEU A 201 33.23 -8.29 -21.12
N MET A 202 33.51 -8.14 -19.83
CA MET A 202 34.77 -8.60 -19.22
C MET A 202 34.90 -10.12 -19.27
N THR A 203 33.85 -10.86 -18.93
CA THR A 203 33.84 -12.34 -19.00
C THR A 203 34.08 -12.82 -20.43
N ASN A 204 33.36 -12.26 -21.41
CA ASN A 204 33.52 -12.63 -22.82
C ASN A 204 34.95 -12.32 -23.34
N SER A 205 35.56 -11.22 -22.89
CA SER A 205 36.93 -10.86 -23.29
C SER A 205 37.98 -11.81 -22.69
N GLN A 206 37.73 -12.38 -21.51
CA GLN A 206 38.62 -13.36 -20.89
C GLN A 206 38.55 -14.72 -21.58
N GLU A 207 37.36 -15.16 -22.00
CA GLU A 207 37.17 -16.41 -22.76
C GLU A 207 37.88 -16.36 -24.12
N ILE A 208 37.80 -15.23 -24.83
CA ILE A 208 38.48 -15.04 -26.13
C ILE A 208 40.00 -15.11 -26.00
N LYS A 209 40.59 -14.73 -24.86
CA LYS A 209 42.04 -14.77 -24.63
C LYS A 209 42.56 -16.17 -24.25
N GLN A 210 41.70 -17.13 -23.99
CA GLN A 210 42.06 -18.51 -23.63
C GLN A 210 41.98 -19.49 -24.83
N ILE A 211 41.56 -19.01 -26.00
CA ILE A 211 41.53 -19.73 -27.29
C ILE A 211 42.71 -19.25 -28.14
#